data_AF-A0A1H4V196-F1
#
_entry.id   AF-A0A1H4V196-F1
#
_cell.length_a   1.000
_cell.length_b   1.000
_cell.length_c   1.000
_cell.angle_alpha   90.00
_cell.angle_beta   90.00
_cell.angle_gamma   90.00
#
_symmetry.space_group_name_H-M   'P 1'
#
loop_
_entity.id
_entity.type
_entity.pdbx_description
1 polymer ?
#
loop_
_entity_poly.entity_id
_entity_poly.type
_entity_poly.pdbx_seq_one_letter_code
_entity_poly.pdbx_strand_id
1 'polypeptide(L)'
;MRCSRGQASPNDITKKRLWAASGGYCQNPGCTTELFRDTGSKTVHIAEMAHIIAAANRGPRADASKSAAEKGAFENLVMLCTACHTMIDQAPADFPDALIVQWKYEHTEKLKAIFGVVRCASRQEARAFITPLLAENHAIFEDCGPHKAIGGLADLELASKWLVRMRTNIIPNNRKALAILDANRDLLSEDECQILEQFRLHTEDLEARHLTDTITGGQRRFPDDMATILVGER
;
A
#
# COMPACT_ATOMS: atom_id res chain seq x y z
N MET A 1 -1.99 30.91 3.12
CA MET A 1 -1.04 32.04 3.22
C MET A 1 0.16 31.71 2.34
N ARG A 2 0.44 32.46 1.27
CA ARG A 2 1.63 32.22 0.44
C ARG A 2 2.85 32.49 1.33
N CYS A 3 3.73 31.50 1.47
CA CYS A 3 5.04 31.73 2.06
C CYS A 3 5.73 32.85 1.25
N SER A 4 5.98 33.99 1.88
CA SER A 4 6.63 35.17 1.30
C SER A 4 8.14 34.99 1.12
N ARG A 5 8.66 33.76 1.28
CA ARG A 5 10.07 33.41 1.10
C ARG A 5 10.26 32.80 -0.30
N GLY A 6 10.70 33.65 -1.21
CA GLY A 6 10.78 33.41 -2.65
C GLY A 6 11.79 32.35 -3.12
N GLN A 7 11.66 32.04 -4.42
CA GLN A 7 12.49 31.23 -5.31
C GLN A 7 12.55 29.70 -5.12
N ALA A 8 12.35 29.12 -3.92
CA ALA A 8 12.44 27.67 -3.71
C ALA A 8 11.07 26.96 -3.54
N SER A 9 10.05 27.36 -4.32
CA SER A 9 8.73 26.73 -4.24
C SER A 9 8.61 25.51 -5.17
N PRO A 10 7.96 24.41 -4.74
CA PRO A 10 7.69 23.29 -5.63
C PRO A 10 6.85 23.72 -6.84
N ASN A 11 7.10 23.10 -7.99
CA ASN A 11 6.20 23.21 -9.15
C ASN A 11 4.89 22.45 -8.90
N ASP A 12 3.90 22.61 -9.78
CA ASP A 12 2.56 22.04 -9.54
C ASP A 12 2.54 20.50 -9.60
N ILE A 13 3.42 19.87 -10.38
CA ILE A 13 3.56 18.41 -10.39
C ILE A 13 4.09 17.94 -9.02
N THR A 14 5.12 18.60 -8.49
CA THR A 14 5.67 18.30 -7.16
C THR A 14 4.63 18.50 -6.07
N LYS A 15 3.84 19.58 -6.12
CA LYS A 15 2.74 19.80 -5.15
C LYS A 15 1.72 18.67 -5.17
N LYS A 16 1.28 18.26 -6.37
CA LYS A 16 0.34 17.13 -6.53
C LYS A 16 0.94 15.83 -6.01
N ARG A 17 2.22 15.57 -6.31
CA ARG A 17 2.95 14.40 -5.83
C ARG A 17 3.07 14.37 -4.31
N LEU A 18 3.32 15.51 -3.66
CA LEU A 18 3.35 15.63 -2.18
C LEU A 18 1.99 15.33 -1.56
N TRP A 19 0.91 15.86 -2.13
CA TRP A 19 -0.44 15.55 -1.67
C TRP A 19 -0.80 14.08 -1.83
N ALA A 20 -0.48 13.47 -2.98
CA ALA A 20 -0.71 12.04 -3.19
C ALA A 20 0.12 11.18 -2.22
N ALA A 21 1.40 11.54 -2.01
CA ALA A 21 2.30 10.81 -1.13
C ALA A 21 1.97 10.96 0.37
N SER A 22 1.21 11.99 0.77
CA SER A 22 0.76 12.14 2.16
C SER A 22 -0.46 11.27 2.49
N GLY A 23 -1.21 10.84 1.47
CA GLY A 23 -2.47 10.12 1.68
C GLY A 23 -3.51 10.91 2.49
N GLY A 24 -3.36 12.24 2.58
CA GLY A 24 -4.24 13.10 3.39
C GLY A 24 -3.84 13.23 4.87
N TYR A 25 -2.72 12.64 5.30
CA TYR A 25 -2.26 12.65 6.69
C TYR A 25 -0.87 13.29 6.84
N CYS A 26 -0.58 13.77 8.05
CA CYS A 26 0.76 14.24 8.42
C CYS A 26 1.79 13.12 8.24
N GLN A 27 2.95 13.44 7.65
CA GLN A 27 4.03 12.46 7.41
C GLN A 27 4.97 12.28 8.60
N ASN A 28 4.74 12.93 9.75
CA ASN A 28 5.43 12.58 10.99
C ASN A 28 4.87 11.24 11.51
N PRO A 29 5.68 10.18 11.69
CA PRO A 29 5.23 8.85 12.08
C PRO A 29 4.42 8.80 13.38
N GLY A 30 4.70 9.69 14.33
CA GLY A 30 3.98 9.81 15.60
C GLY A 30 2.68 10.62 15.52
N CYS A 31 2.33 11.16 14.34
CA CYS A 31 1.19 12.06 14.17
C CYS A 31 0.14 11.45 13.24
N THR A 32 -1.07 11.23 13.76
CA THR A 32 -2.23 10.71 13.01
C THR A 32 -3.16 11.82 12.52
N THR A 33 -2.70 13.07 12.49
CA THR A 33 -3.54 14.21 12.13
C THR A 33 -3.91 14.19 10.65
N GLU A 34 -5.21 14.21 10.37
CA GLU A 34 -5.76 14.52 9.05
C GLU A 34 -5.42 15.96 8.63
N LEU A 35 -4.98 16.10 7.39
CA LEU A 35 -4.56 17.37 6.81
C LEU A 35 -5.72 18.21 6.30
N PHE A 36 -6.85 17.58 5.96
CA PHE A 36 -8.11 18.22 5.63
C PHE A 36 -9.07 18.04 6.80
N ARG A 37 -9.80 19.09 7.16
CA ARG A 37 -10.79 19.05 8.24
C ARG A 37 -12.05 19.78 7.82
N ASP A 38 -13.19 19.16 8.12
CA ASP A 38 -14.49 19.78 7.91
C ASP A 38 -14.91 20.57 9.14
N THR A 39 -15.19 21.86 8.96
CA THR A 39 -15.70 22.75 10.02
C THR A 39 -17.22 22.79 10.05
N GLY A 40 -17.90 21.85 9.37
CA GLY A 40 -19.34 21.85 9.10
C GLY A 40 -19.75 22.77 7.94
N SER A 41 -19.22 24.00 7.88
CA SER A 41 -19.55 24.98 6.82
C SER A 41 -18.59 24.97 5.63
N LYS A 42 -17.37 24.46 5.80
CA LYS A 42 -16.36 24.34 4.76
C LYS A 42 -15.31 23.30 5.14
N THR A 43 -14.58 22.82 4.15
CA THR A 43 -13.35 22.07 4.35
C THR A 43 -12.16 23.03 4.37
N VAL A 44 -11.28 22.88 5.36
CA VAL A 44 -10.01 23.60 5.45
C VAL A 44 -8.85 22.61 5.45
N HIS A 45 -7.70 23.00 4.92
CA HIS A 45 -6.49 22.19 5.06
C HIS A 45 -5.45 22.89 5.94
N ILE A 46 -4.80 22.11 6.80
CA ILE A 46 -3.74 22.53 7.73
C ILE A 46 -2.36 22.01 7.31
N ALA A 47 -2.25 21.52 6.07
CA ALA A 47 -1.02 21.00 5.50
C ALA A 47 -0.02 22.11 5.15
N GLU A 48 1.25 21.85 5.46
CA GLU A 48 2.38 22.70 5.10
C GLU A 48 3.49 21.86 4.45
N MET A 49 3.98 22.33 3.30
CA MET A 49 5.08 21.71 2.56
C MET A 49 6.38 22.19 3.19
N ALA A 50 6.91 21.39 4.10
CA ALA A 50 8.11 21.70 4.83
C ALA A 50 9.35 21.29 4.01
N HIS A 51 10.33 22.19 3.96
CA HIS A 51 11.64 21.88 3.41
C HIS A 51 12.40 20.98 4.39
N ILE A 52 13.00 19.90 3.87
CA ILE A 52 13.90 19.03 4.62
C ILE A 52 15.25 19.75 4.77
N ILE A 53 15.85 20.19 3.67
CA ILE A 53 16.99 21.12 3.65
C ILE A 53 16.44 22.52 3.38
N ALA A 54 16.83 23.52 4.18
CA ALA A 54 16.17 24.82 4.19
C ALA A 54 16.16 25.52 2.83
N ALA A 55 15.02 26.13 2.50
CA ALA A 55 14.79 26.88 1.26
C ALA A 55 15.70 28.12 1.12
N ALA A 56 16.10 28.74 2.23
CA ALA A 56 16.95 29.92 2.23
C ALA A 56 18.40 29.56 2.59
N ASN A 57 19.37 30.29 2.04
CA ASN A 57 20.79 30.17 2.39
C ASN A 57 21.10 30.65 3.84
N ARG A 58 20.08 31.04 4.62
CA ARG A 58 20.17 31.50 6.02
C ARG A 58 19.04 30.98 6.91
N GLY A 59 18.53 29.76 6.65
CA GLY A 59 17.65 29.03 7.56
C GLY A 59 18.42 28.06 8.48
N PRO A 60 17.75 27.47 9.48
CA PRO A 60 18.39 26.54 10.43
C PRO A 60 19.03 25.30 9.77
N ARG A 61 18.63 25.00 8.52
CA ARG A 61 19.09 23.85 7.71
C ARG A 61 19.61 24.29 6.33
N ALA A 62 20.18 25.49 6.22
CA ALA A 62 20.57 26.08 4.94
C ALA A 62 21.74 25.34 4.27
N ASP A 63 21.53 24.94 3.02
CA ASP A 63 22.60 24.53 2.13
C ASP A 63 22.67 25.49 0.93
N ALA A 64 23.75 26.27 0.88
CA ALA A 64 23.98 27.24 -0.18
C ALA A 64 24.41 26.59 -1.51
N SER A 65 24.80 25.30 -1.49
CA SER A 65 25.18 24.56 -2.68
C SER A 65 23.98 24.13 -3.54
N LYS A 66 22.77 24.09 -2.95
CA LYS A 66 21.56 23.64 -3.65
C LYS A 66 20.86 24.74 -4.44
N SER A 67 20.53 24.43 -5.69
CA SER A 67 19.73 25.27 -6.57
C SER A 67 18.29 25.43 -6.08
N ALA A 68 17.60 26.46 -6.57
CA ALA A 68 16.18 26.67 -6.32
C ALA A 68 15.32 25.46 -6.74
N ALA A 69 15.69 24.81 -7.85
CA ALA A 69 15.00 23.61 -8.35
C ALA A 69 15.15 22.43 -7.40
N GLU A 70 16.35 22.17 -6.88
CA GLU A 70 16.60 21.10 -5.91
C GLU A 70 15.90 21.37 -4.57
N LYS A 71 15.86 22.63 -4.14
CA LYS A 71 15.16 23.00 -2.91
C LYS A 71 13.65 22.82 -3.03
N GLY A 72 13.09 23.06 -4.22
CA GLY A 72 11.68 22.80 -4.55
C GLY A 72 11.38 21.38 -5.05
N ALA A 73 12.38 20.49 -5.09
CA ALA A 73 12.20 19.12 -5.57
C ALA A 73 11.38 18.30 -4.57
N PHE A 74 10.68 17.28 -5.06
CA PHE A 74 9.88 16.41 -4.21
C PHE A 74 10.75 15.82 -3.11
N GLU A 75 11.95 15.39 -3.44
CA GLU A 75 12.92 14.72 -2.58
C GLU A 75 13.30 15.59 -1.36
N ASN A 76 13.27 16.91 -1.49
CA ASN A 76 13.58 17.86 -0.42
C ASN A 76 12.36 18.37 0.36
N LEU A 77 11.16 17.82 0.11
CA LEU A 77 9.92 18.29 0.72
C LEU A 77 9.19 17.17 1.44
N VAL A 78 8.57 17.50 2.57
CA VAL A 78 7.71 16.62 3.37
C VAL A 78 6.39 17.33 3.69
N MET A 79 5.29 16.59 3.78
CA MET A 79 3.96 17.11 4.04
C MET A 79 3.59 16.95 5.51
N LEU A 80 3.49 18.05 6.25
CA LEU A 80 3.22 18.04 7.70
C LEU A 80 1.98 18.87 8.04
N CYS A 81 1.37 18.63 9.19
CA CYS A 81 0.43 19.58 9.78
C CYS A 81 1.19 20.78 10.35
N THR A 82 0.50 21.92 10.53
CA THR A 82 1.09 23.16 11.06
C THR A 82 1.86 22.97 12.37
N ALA A 83 1.36 22.11 13.28
CA ALA A 83 2.02 21.86 14.56
C ALA A 83 3.36 21.12 14.40
N CYS A 84 3.39 20.04 13.62
CA CYS A 84 4.63 19.30 13.37
C CYS A 84 5.63 20.12 12.55
N HIS A 85 5.17 20.91 11.58
CA HIS A 85 6.05 21.80 10.83
C HIS A 85 6.69 22.86 11.74
N THR A 86 5.89 23.49 12.60
CA THR A 86 6.41 24.46 13.59
C THR A 86 7.44 23.82 14.51
N MET A 87 7.18 22.59 14.98
CA MET A 87 8.08 21.86 15.87
C MET A 87 9.46 21.62 15.25
N ILE A 88 9.53 21.13 14.01
CA ILE A 88 10.82 20.86 13.34
C ILE A 88 11.59 22.14 13.02
N ASP A 89 10.89 23.25 12.76
CA ASP A 89 11.52 24.53 12.47
C ASP A 89 12.06 25.22 13.72
N GLN A 90 11.41 25.04 14.88
CA GLN A 90 11.83 25.63 16.15
C GLN A 90 12.91 24.82 16.87
N ALA A 91 13.00 23.52 16.62
CA ALA A 91 13.96 22.61 17.28
C ALA A 91 14.83 21.83 16.27
N PRO A 92 15.59 22.49 15.38
CA PRO A 92 16.33 21.83 14.30
C PRO A 92 17.41 20.84 14.79
N ALA A 93 17.93 21.01 16.01
CA ALA A 93 18.88 20.08 16.61
C ALA A 93 18.24 18.73 16.98
N ASP A 94 16.96 18.74 17.38
CA ASP A 94 16.18 17.55 17.74
C ASP A 94 15.56 16.89 16.50
N PHE A 95 15.41 17.64 15.41
CA PHE A 95 14.83 17.19 14.14
C PHE A 95 15.81 17.35 12.97
N PRO A 96 16.92 16.59 12.95
CA PRO A 96 17.89 16.67 11.86
C PRO A 96 17.30 16.17 10.53
N ASP A 97 17.85 16.65 9.42
CA ASP A 97 17.38 16.34 8.07
C ASP A 97 17.21 14.83 7.82
N ALA A 98 18.17 14.02 8.31
CA ALA A 98 18.13 12.57 8.19
C ALA A 98 16.88 11.94 8.84
N LEU A 99 16.44 12.47 9.99
CA LEU A 99 15.23 12.02 10.67
C LEU A 99 13.99 12.35 9.84
N ILE A 100 13.94 13.53 9.23
CA ILE A 100 12.79 13.96 8.43
C ILE A 100 12.73 13.19 7.09
N VAL A 101 13.88 12.85 6.50
CA VAL A 101 13.95 11.92 5.36
C VAL A 101 13.39 10.56 5.77
N GLN A 102 13.76 10.06 6.95
CA GLN A 102 13.26 8.80 7.48
C GLN A 102 11.74 8.81 7.68
N TRP A 103 11.18 9.89 8.23
CA TRP A 103 9.72 10.06 8.38
C TRP A 103 8.98 9.91 7.05
N LYS A 104 9.49 10.57 6.01
CA LYS A 104 8.92 10.50 4.66
C LYS A 104 8.97 9.08 4.08
N TYR A 105 10.08 8.37 4.32
CA TYR A 105 10.23 6.98 3.91
C TYR A 105 9.23 6.08 4.65
N GLU A 106 9.18 6.13 5.98
CA GLU A 106 8.26 5.32 6.80
C GLU A 106 6.80 5.54 6.43
N HIS A 107 6.41 6.79 6.17
CA HIS A 107 5.06 7.10 5.71
C HIS A 107 4.73 6.46 4.35
N THR A 108 5.70 6.45 3.44
CA THR A 108 5.54 5.81 2.13
C THR A 108 5.39 4.30 2.27
N GLU A 109 6.18 3.66 3.12
CA GLU A 109 6.06 2.22 3.40
C GLU A 109 4.72 1.88 4.08
N LYS A 110 4.25 2.73 5.01
CA LYS A 110 2.91 2.58 5.61
C LYS A 110 1.80 2.62 4.56
N LEU A 111 1.87 3.55 3.61
CA LEU A 111 0.90 3.60 2.50
C LEU A 111 0.99 2.36 1.60
N LYS A 112 2.19 1.91 1.25
CA LYS A 112 2.39 0.66 0.48
C LYS A 112 1.78 -0.55 1.19
N ALA A 113 1.98 -0.66 2.51
CA ALA A 113 1.39 -1.72 3.32
C ALA A 113 -0.15 -1.67 3.30
N ILE A 114 -0.76 -0.48 3.36
CA ILE A 114 -2.22 -0.31 3.20
C ILE A 114 -2.70 -0.83 1.85
N PHE A 115 -1.94 -0.61 0.79
CA PHE A 115 -2.23 -1.14 -0.54
C PHE A 115 -1.82 -2.61 -0.75
N GLY A 116 -1.42 -3.32 0.32
CA GLY A 116 -1.04 -4.73 0.26
C GLY A 116 0.34 -5.01 -0.32
N VAL A 117 1.16 -3.97 -0.53
CA VAL A 117 2.57 -4.09 -0.91
C VAL A 117 3.38 -4.19 0.38
N VAL A 118 3.49 -5.41 0.90
CA VAL A 118 4.27 -5.71 2.11
C VAL A 118 5.59 -6.33 1.70
N ARG A 119 6.71 -5.70 2.06
CA ARG A 119 8.05 -6.28 1.98
C ARG A 119 8.40 -6.89 3.34
N CYS A 120 8.85 -8.13 3.34
CA CYS A 120 9.15 -8.90 4.53
C CYS A 120 10.66 -9.13 4.62
N ALA A 121 11.18 -9.21 5.85
CA ALA A 121 12.59 -9.52 6.09
C ALA A 121 12.88 -11.02 5.96
N SER A 122 11.86 -11.88 6.03
CA SER A 122 12.02 -13.34 6.01
C SER A 122 10.88 -14.07 5.32
N ARG A 123 11.15 -15.31 4.87
CA ARG A 123 10.15 -16.23 4.28
C ARG A 123 9.00 -16.49 5.27
N GLN A 124 9.33 -16.67 6.55
CA GLN A 124 8.35 -16.91 7.61
C GLN A 124 7.39 -15.73 7.78
N GLU A 125 7.92 -14.50 7.76
CA GLU A 125 7.11 -13.28 7.86
C GLU A 125 6.18 -13.13 6.65
N ALA A 126 6.71 -13.31 5.43
CA ALA A 126 5.89 -13.29 4.21
C ALA A 126 4.78 -14.35 4.24
N ARG A 127 5.10 -15.57 4.72
CA ARG A 127 4.12 -16.66 4.87
C ARG A 127 3.03 -16.31 5.89
N ALA A 128 3.37 -15.61 6.98
CA ALA A 128 2.42 -15.20 8.00
C ALA A 128 1.33 -14.25 7.46
N PHE A 129 1.65 -13.44 6.44
CA PHE A 129 0.66 -12.58 5.79
C PHE A 129 -0.30 -13.34 4.86
N ILE A 130 0.18 -14.35 4.13
CA ILE A 130 -0.65 -15.10 3.16
C ILE A 130 -1.45 -16.23 3.81
N THR A 131 -0.94 -16.85 4.88
CA THR A 131 -1.59 -17.97 5.59
C THR A 131 -3.04 -17.69 5.99
N PRO A 132 -3.37 -16.56 6.66
CA PRO A 132 -4.76 -16.28 7.03
C PRO A 132 -5.68 -16.09 5.82
N LEU A 133 -5.17 -15.54 4.71
CA LEU A 133 -5.93 -15.36 3.46
C LEU A 133 -6.30 -16.71 2.85
N LEU A 134 -5.32 -17.63 2.78
CA LEU A 134 -5.53 -18.98 2.27
C LEU A 134 -6.45 -19.80 3.18
N ALA A 135 -6.31 -19.66 4.49
CA ALA A 135 -7.16 -20.34 5.47
C ALA A 135 -8.62 -19.88 5.39
N GLU A 136 -8.87 -18.57 5.27
CA GLU A 136 -10.21 -18.02 5.06
C GLU A 136 -10.80 -18.55 3.74
N ASN A 137 -10.01 -18.57 2.66
CA ASN A 137 -10.46 -19.10 1.38
C ASN A 137 -10.86 -20.56 1.46
N HIS A 138 -10.04 -21.38 2.12
CA HIS A 138 -10.32 -22.79 2.35
C HIS A 138 -11.59 -22.99 3.18
N ALA A 139 -11.76 -22.24 4.28
CA ALA A 139 -12.97 -22.32 5.11
C ALA A 139 -14.25 -21.97 4.33
N ILE A 140 -14.19 -20.96 3.46
CA ILE A 140 -15.30 -20.59 2.57
C ILE A 140 -15.57 -21.69 1.54
N PHE A 141 -14.53 -22.26 0.94
CA PHE A 141 -14.66 -23.37 0.00
C PHE A 141 -15.35 -24.57 0.66
N GLU A 142 -14.94 -24.98 1.85
CA GLU A 142 -15.56 -26.08 2.62
C GLU A 142 -16.97 -25.75 3.15
N ASP A 143 -17.29 -24.48 3.33
CA ASP A 143 -18.63 -24.05 3.77
C ASP A 143 -19.64 -24.04 2.61
N CYS A 144 -19.29 -23.39 1.49
CA CYS A 144 -20.23 -23.14 0.40
C CYS A 144 -19.70 -23.42 -1.02
N GLY A 145 -18.61 -24.16 -1.15
CA GLY A 145 -18.02 -24.50 -2.44
C GLY A 145 -18.90 -25.42 -3.29
N PRO A 146 -18.63 -25.48 -4.62
CA PRO A 146 -19.43 -26.24 -5.57
C PRO A 146 -19.39 -27.76 -5.32
N HIS A 147 -18.40 -28.25 -4.57
CA HIS A 147 -18.28 -29.67 -4.21
C HIS A 147 -19.41 -30.15 -3.26
N LYS A 148 -20.15 -29.24 -2.63
CA LYS A 148 -21.28 -29.57 -1.74
C LYS A 148 -22.63 -29.63 -2.45
N ALA A 149 -22.68 -29.30 -3.74
CA ALA A 149 -23.92 -29.39 -4.51
C ALA A 149 -24.35 -30.85 -4.65
N ILE A 150 -25.62 -31.15 -4.36
CA ILE A 150 -26.19 -32.52 -4.34
C ILE A 150 -27.41 -32.69 -5.26
N GLY A 151 -27.85 -31.63 -5.92
CA GLY A 151 -29.02 -31.57 -6.79
C GLY A 151 -30.21 -30.86 -6.14
N GLY A 152 -30.92 -30.04 -6.91
CA GLY A 152 -32.22 -29.45 -6.53
C GLY A 152 -32.15 -28.00 -6.04
N LEU A 153 -33.19 -27.53 -5.34
CA LEU A 153 -33.35 -26.14 -4.90
C LEU A 153 -32.23 -25.67 -3.93
N ALA A 154 -31.72 -26.57 -3.08
CA ALA A 154 -30.62 -26.27 -2.16
C ALA A 154 -29.33 -25.85 -2.88
N ASP A 155 -29.10 -26.34 -4.11
CA ASP A 155 -27.93 -25.98 -4.91
C ASP A 155 -28.01 -24.53 -5.42
N LEU A 156 -29.21 -23.97 -5.61
CA LEU A 156 -29.37 -22.59 -6.08
C LEU A 156 -28.99 -21.58 -4.97
N GLU A 157 -29.37 -21.87 -3.73
CA GLU A 157 -28.96 -21.06 -2.57
C GLU A 157 -27.45 -21.18 -2.33
N LEU A 158 -26.92 -22.41 -2.41
CA LEU A 158 -25.49 -22.68 -2.29
C LEU A 158 -24.69 -21.95 -3.38
N ALA A 159 -25.12 -22.03 -4.64
CA ALA A 159 -24.48 -21.34 -5.76
C ALA A 159 -24.53 -19.81 -5.59
N SER A 160 -25.63 -19.26 -5.08
CA SER A 160 -25.75 -17.83 -4.80
C SER A 160 -24.78 -17.40 -3.68
N LYS A 161 -24.71 -18.18 -2.59
CA LYS A 161 -23.77 -17.96 -1.48
C LYS A 161 -22.32 -18.04 -1.98
N TRP A 162 -22.01 -19.04 -2.79
CA TRP A 162 -20.70 -19.22 -3.42
C TRP A 162 -20.30 -18.02 -4.26
N LEU A 163 -21.21 -17.55 -5.14
CA LEU A 163 -20.94 -16.40 -6.02
C LEU A 163 -20.65 -15.13 -5.22
N VAL A 164 -21.41 -14.87 -4.16
CA VAL A 164 -21.16 -13.74 -3.26
C VAL A 164 -19.78 -13.86 -2.63
N ARG A 165 -19.47 -15.00 -1.99
CA ARG A 165 -18.19 -15.23 -1.31
C ARG A 165 -16.99 -15.19 -2.26
N MET A 166 -17.15 -15.65 -3.50
CA MET A 166 -16.14 -15.53 -4.54
C MET A 166 -15.74 -14.06 -4.78
N ARG A 167 -16.74 -13.19 -4.92
CA ARG A 167 -16.54 -11.77 -5.21
C ARG A 167 -16.06 -10.97 -4.01
N THR A 168 -16.52 -11.31 -2.80
CA THR A 168 -16.24 -10.52 -1.60
C THR A 168 -15.02 -10.99 -0.81
N ASN A 169 -14.61 -12.25 -0.95
CA ASN A 169 -13.54 -12.85 -0.15
C ASN A 169 -12.49 -13.54 -1.01
N ILE A 170 -12.85 -14.60 -1.75
CA ILE A 170 -11.86 -15.48 -2.41
C ILE A 170 -10.98 -14.72 -3.40
N ILE A 171 -11.59 -14.01 -4.36
CA ILE A 171 -10.86 -13.25 -5.37
C ILE A 171 -10.04 -12.12 -4.72
N PRO A 172 -10.62 -11.27 -3.84
CA PRO A 172 -9.83 -10.28 -3.10
C PRO A 172 -8.65 -10.86 -2.33
N ASN A 173 -8.81 -12.00 -1.67
CA ASN A 173 -7.76 -12.68 -0.91
C ASN A 173 -6.68 -13.24 -1.83
N ASN A 174 -7.04 -13.81 -2.99
CA ASN A 174 -6.07 -14.25 -4.00
C ASN A 174 -5.24 -13.08 -4.53
N ARG A 175 -5.88 -11.95 -4.86
CA ARG A 175 -5.19 -10.72 -5.29
C ARG A 175 -4.20 -10.21 -4.24
N LYS A 176 -4.60 -10.20 -2.96
CA LYS A 176 -3.71 -9.82 -1.85
C LYS A 176 -2.54 -10.78 -1.72
N ALA A 177 -2.78 -12.08 -1.79
CA ALA A 177 -1.73 -13.08 -1.73
C ALA A 177 -0.73 -12.92 -2.89
N LEU A 178 -1.22 -12.71 -4.12
CA LEU A 178 -0.37 -12.39 -5.29
C LEU A 178 0.47 -11.13 -5.06
N ALA A 179 -0.14 -10.04 -4.58
CA ALA A 179 0.58 -8.79 -4.32
C ALA A 179 1.69 -8.96 -3.27
N ILE A 180 1.43 -9.71 -2.19
CA ILE A 180 2.43 -10.04 -1.17
C ILE A 180 3.55 -10.90 -1.77
N LEU A 181 3.21 -11.95 -2.53
CA LEU A 181 4.21 -12.84 -3.13
C LEU A 181 5.07 -12.12 -4.19
N ASP A 182 4.47 -11.27 -5.02
CA ASP A 182 5.19 -10.43 -5.98
C ASP A 182 6.12 -9.44 -5.30
N ALA A 183 5.64 -8.81 -4.22
CA ALA A 183 6.46 -7.93 -3.41
C ALA A 183 7.60 -8.67 -2.71
N ASN A 184 7.55 -9.99 -2.54
CA ASN A 184 8.59 -10.77 -1.86
C ASN A 184 9.22 -11.83 -2.77
N ARG A 185 9.19 -11.63 -4.08
CA ARG A 185 9.66 -12.61 -5.07
C ARG A 185 11.13 -13.02 -4.88
N ASP A 186 11.95 -12.12 -4.33
CA ASP A 186 13.35 -12.37 -3.97
C ASP A 186 13.52 -13.40 -2.84
N LEU A 187 12.48 -13.63 -2.03
CA LEU A 187 12.43 -14.65 -1.00
C LEU A 187 12.04 -16.04 -1.53
N LEU A 188 11.53 -16.15 -2.76
CA LEU A 188 11.05 -17.41 -3.35
C LEU A 188 12.18 -18.22 -4.00
N SER A 189 12.11 -19.56 -3.91
CA SER A 189 12.92 -20.46 -4.73
C SER A 189 12.47 -20.44 -6.20
N GLU A 190 13.23 -21.11 -7.08
CA GLU A 190 12.86 -21.19 -8.50
C GLU A 190 11.55 -21.97 -8.71
N ASP A 191 11.36 -23.08 -7.99
CA ASP A 191 10.12 -23.87 -8.03
C ASP A 191 8.93 -23.07 -7.47
N GLU A 192 9.13 -22.31 -6.40
CA GLU A 192 8.09 -21.45 -5.83
C GLU A 192 7.69 -20.30 -6.76
N CYS A 193 8.63 -19.79 -7.58
CA CYS A 193 8.28 -18.85 -8.63
C CYS A 193 7.34 -19.49 -9.66
N GLN A 194 7.49 -20.78 -9.97
CA GLN A 194 6.58 -21.49 -10.86
C GLN A 194 5.20 -21.68 -10.21
N ILE A 195 5.16 -22.03 -8.91
CA ILE A 195 3.92 -22.13 -8.14
C ILE A 195 3.16 -20.79 -8.16
N LEU A 196 3.88 -19.67 -7.98
CA LEU A 196 3.31 -18.32 -8.04
C LEU A 196 2.63 -18.05 -9.39
N GLU A 197 3.28 -18.37 -10.51
CA GLU A 197 2.66 -18.14 -11.83
C GLU A 197 1.47 -19.07 -12.10
N GLN A 198 1.49 -20.31 -11.60
CA GLN A 198 0.32 -21.19 -11.67
C GLN A 198 -0.86 -20.63 -10.87
N PHE A 199 -0.59 -20.09 -9.67
CA PHE A 199 -1.60 -19.45 -8.83
C PHE A 199 -2.15 -18.17 -9.47
N ARG A 200 -1.31 -17.40 -10.18
CA ARG A 200 -1.72 -16.24 -10.97
C ARG A 200 -2.71 -16.62 -12.07
N LEU A 201 -2.36 -17.61 -12.88
CA LEU A 201 -3.24 -18.10 -13.96
C LEU A 201 -4.58 -18.63 -13.41
N HIS A 202 -4.56 -19.35 -12.29
CA HIS A 202 -5.78 -19.78 -11.61
C HIS A 202 -6.64 -18.58 -11.17
N THR A 203 -6.03 -17.54 -10.61
CA THR A 203 -6.74 -16.34 -10.15
C THR A 203 -7.35 -15.58 -11.33
N GLU A 204 -6.62 -15.44 -12.44
CA GLU A 204 -7.12 -14.83 -13.68
C GLU A 204 -8.32 -15.59 -14.24
N ASP A 205 -8.27 -16.93 -14.28
CA ASP A 205 -9.40 -17.77 -14.73
C ASP A 205 -10.63 -17.62 -13.81
N LEU A 206 -10.43 -17.55 -12.48
CA LEU A 206 -11.52 -17.28 -11.54
C LEU A 206 -12.15 -15.91 -11.74
N GLU A 207 -11.32 -14.88 -11.92
CA GLU A 207 -11.78 -13.52 -12.17
C GLU A 207 -12.56 -13.43 -13.48
N ALA A 208 -12.05 -14.01 -14.57
CA ALA A 208 -12.75 -14.06 -15.84
C ALA A 208 -14.14 -14.71 -15.68
N ARG A 209 -14.21 -15.85 -14.98
CA ARG A 209 -15.46 -16.59 -14.73
C ARG A 209 -16.47 -15.83 -13.87
N HIS A 210 -16.03 -15.12 -12.85
CA HIS A 210 -16.92 -14.59 -11.81
C HIS A 210 -17.14 -13.08 -11.87
N LEU A 211 -16.27 -12.34 -12.55
CA LEU A 211 -16.33 -10.88 -12.65
C LEU A 211 -16.60 -10.38 -14.07
N THR A 212 -16.45 -11.21 -15.10
CA THR A 212 -16.69 -10.82 -16.49
C THR A 212 -17.77 -11.69 -17.15
N ASP A 213 -18.39 -11.16 -18.19
CA ASP A 213 -19.35 -11.91 -19.02
C ASP A 213 -18.66 -12.79 -20.07
N THR A 214 -17.32 -12.82 -20.07
CA THR A 214 -16.53 -13.52 -21.07
C THR A 214 -16.05 -14.85 -20.49
N ILE A 215 -16.60 -15.96 -21.00
CA ILE A 215 -16.06 -17.30 -20.72
C ILE A 215 -14.84 -17.51 -21.61
N THR A 216 -13.72 -16.89 -21.24
CA THR A 216 -12.41 -17.12 -21.88
C THR A 216 -11.47 -17.72 -20.84
N GLY A 217 -11.03 -18.96 -21.07
CA GLY A 217 -9.98 -19.59 -20.26
C GLY A 217 -10.32 -20.96 -19.69
N GLY A 218 -9.28 -21.71 -19.32
CA GLY A 218 -9.41 -23.04 -18.75
C GLY A 218 -10.01 -23.01 -17.34
N GLN A 219 -10.56 -24.13 -16.87
CA GLN A 219 -11.00 -24.26 -15.48
C GLN A 219 -9.83 -24.71 -14.60
N ARG A 220 -8.76 -23.91 -14.54
CA ARG A 220 -7.60 -24.25 -13.71
C ARG A 220 -8.01 -24.27 -12.25
N ARG A 221 -7.63 -25.35 -11.57
CA ARG A 221 -7.83 -25.50 -10.13
C ARG A 221 -6.78 -24.71 -9.37
N PHE A 222 -7.08 -24.46 -8.10
CA PHE A 222 -6.11 -23.92 -7.16
C PHE A 222 -4.89 -24.87 -7.14
N PRO A 223 -3.64 -24.36 -7.21
CA PRO A 223 -2.46 -25.22 -7.21
C PRO A 223 -2.24 -25.80 -5.80
N ASP A 224 -2.19 -27.13 -5.69
CA ASP A 224 -2.02 -27.81 -4.40
C ASP A 224 -0.70 -27.40 -3.70
N ASP A 225 0.35 -27.13 -4.49
CA ASP A 225 1.67 -26.72 -3.99
C ASP A 225 1.67 -25.30 -3.37
N MET A 226 0.60 -24.52 -3.49
CA MET A 226 0.48 -23.27 -2.71
C MET A 226 0.52 -23.52 -1.19
N ALA A 227 0.22 -24.74 -0.73
CA ALA A 227 0.38 -25.11 0.67
C ALA A 227 1.85 -25.06 1.13
N THR A 228 2.80 -25.32 0.22
CA THR A 228 4.24 -25.43 0.52
C THR A 228 5.02 -24.15 0.25
N ILE A 229 4.43 -23.14 -0.40
CA ILE A 229 5.11 -21.88 -0.72
C ILE A 229 5.62 -21.16 0.54
N LEU A 230 6.87 -20.70 0.53
CA LEU A 230 7.55 -20.07 1.68
C LEU A 230 7.67 -20.98 2.92
N VAL A 231 7.55 -22.31 2.77
CA VAL A 231 7.86 -23.28 3.83
C VAL A 231 9.33 -23.68 3.73
N GLY A 232 10.02 -23.73 4.86
CA GLY A 232 11.42 -24.17 4.92
C GLY A 232 12.42 -23.17 4.33
N GLU A 233 13.65 -23.64 4.11
CA GLU A 233 14.74 -22.88 3.50
C GLU A 233 14.58 -22.80 1.98
N ARG A 234 15.33 -21.88 1.34
CA ARG A 234 15.22 -21.58 -0.10
C ARG A 234 15.92 -22.62 -0.96
#